data_AF-A0A660N3V5-F1
#
_entry.id   AF-A0A660N3V5-F1
#
_cell.length_a   1.000
_cell.length_b   1.000
_cell.length_c   1.000
_cell.angle_alpha   90.00
_cell.angle_beta   90.00
_cell.angle_gamma   90.00
#
_symmetry.space_group_name_H-M   'P 1'
#
loop_
_entity.id
_entity.type
_entity.pdbx_description
1 polymer ?
#
loop_
_entity_poly.entity_id
_entity_poly.type
_entity_poly.pdbx_seq_one_letter_code
_entity_poly.pdbx_strand_id
1 'polypeptide(L)' 'MNVTRRQFFKVTAAGAGATTLAAVGLMPTNAFAEVRQYKLTGASQARNNCTYCSVGCGTILYSMGDGAKNAKKKI' A
#
# COMPACT_ATOMS: atom_id res chain seq x y z
N MET A 1 26.42 -15.36 35.86
CA MET A 1 26.68 -15.16 34.42
C MET A 1 28.17 -14.87 34.24
N ASN A 2 28.96 -15.85 33.77
CA ASN A 2 30.39 -15.65 33.48
C ASN A 2 30.53 -15.11 32.05
N VAL A 3 30.29 -13.81 31.87
CA VAL A 3 30.32 -13.16 30.56
C VAL A 3 31.56 -12.27 30.52
N THR A 4 32.45 -12.52 29.57
CA THR A 4 33.64 -11.66 29.39
C THR A 4 33.20 -10.28 28.90
N ARG A 5 33.95 -9.22 29.25
CA ARG A 5 33.65 -7.83 28.83
C ARG A 5 33.40 -7.70 27.32
N ARG A 6 34.11 -8.51 26.53
CA ARG A 6 33.98 -8.55 25.07
C ARG A 6 32.66 -9.20 24.60
N GLN A 7 32.17 -10.22 25.31
CA GLN A 7 30.86 -10.81 25.02
C GLN A 7 29.72 -9.88 25.43
N PHE A 8 29.85 -9.18 26.55
CA PHE A 8 28.88 -8.15 26.94
C PHE A 8 28.70 -7.10 25.84
N PHE A 9 29.80 -6.54 25.32
CA PHE A 9 29.74 -5.56 24.22
C PHE A 9 29.06 -6.09 22.95
N LYS A 10 29.30 -7.35 22.57
CA LYS A 10 28.69 -7.95 21.38
C LYS A 10 27.18 -8.10 21.51
N VAL A 11 26.70 -8.56 22.68
CA VAL A 11 25.27 -8.74 22.93
C VAL A 11 24.55 -7.39 22.96
N THR A 12 25.12 -6.40 23.63
CA THR A 12 24.52 -5.06 23.70
C THR A 12 24.49 -4.37 22.34
N ALA A 13 25.55 -4.47 21.54
CA ALA A 13 25.60 -3.91 20.19
C ALA A 13 24.59 -4.60 19.25
N ALA A 14 24.48 -5.93 19.31
CA ALA A 14 23.50 -6.68 18.53
C ALA A 14 22.06 -6.34 18.95
N GLY A 15 21.79 -6.22 20.26
CA GLY A 15 20.49 -5.83 20.79
C GLY A 15 20.09 -4.42 20.35
N ALA A 16 21.00 -3.44 20.50
CA ALA A 16 20.77 -2.07 20.06
C ALA A 16 20.58 -1.96 18.54
N GLY A 17 21.32 -2.74 17.76
CA GLY A 17 21.14 -2.83 16.31
C GLY A 17 19.77 -3.39 15.95
N ALA A 18 19.36 -4.49 16.57
CA ALA A 18 18.06 -5.11 16.35
C ALA A 18 16.89 -4.17 16.70
N THR A 19 16.96 -3.46 17.83
CA THR A 19 15.92 -2.49 18.22
C THR A 19 15.87 -1.30 17.27
N THR A 20 17.02 -0.84 16.77
CA THR A 20 17.06 0.25 15.79
C THR A 20 16.42 -0.17 14.47
N LEU A 21 16.74 -1.38 13.97
CA LEU A 21 16.14 -1.96 12.77
C LEU A 21 14.61 -2.12 12.92
N ALA A 22 14.13 -2.49 14.11
CA ALA A 22 12.70 -2.53 14.42
C ALA A 22 12.06 -1.13 14.36
N ALA A 23 12.67 -0.16 15.01
CA ALA A 23 12.16 1.21 15.12
C ALA A 23 12.07 1.92 13.76
N VAL A 24 13.01 1.65 12.84
CA VAL A 24 13.00 2.25 11.49
C VAL A 24 12.18 1.45 10.47
N GLY A 25 11.47 0.40 10.89
CA GLY A 25 10.62 -0.40 10.00
C GLY A 25 11.37 -1.30 9.02
N LEU A 26 12.63 -1.64 9.33
CA LEU A 26 13.43 -2.58 8.53
C LEU A 26 13.19 -4.05 8.93
N MET A 27 12.44 -4.30 10.00
CA MET A 27 12.01 -5.65 10.35
C MET A 27 10.87 -6.09 9.43
N PRO A 28 10.92 -7.32 8.89
CA PRO A 28 9.85 -7.84 8.05
C PRO A 28 8.55 -7.87 8.84
N THR A 29 7.56 -7.13 8.37
CA THR A 29 6.19 -7.21 8.89
C THR A 29 5.51 -8.44 8.32
N ASN A 30 4.49 -8.95 9.03
CA ASN A 30 3.64 -10.00 8.49
C ASN A 30 3.06 -9.52 7.15
N ALA A 31 3.39 -10.21 6.06
CA ALA A 31 2.81 -9.94 4.76
C ALA A 31 1.35 -10.40 4.79
N PHE A 32 0.43 -9.48 5.07
CA PHE A 32 -1.00 -9.74 4.95
C PHE A 32 -1.33 -9.94 3.48
N ALA A 33 -1.52 -11.19 3.07
CA ALA A 33 -2.08 -11.54 1.76
C ALA A 33 -3.61 -11.36 1.77
N GLU A 34 -4.10 -10.22 2.28
CA GLU A 34 -5.52 -9.91 2.26
C GLU A 34 -5.96 -9.46 0.86
N VAL A 35 -7.18 -9.82 0.49
CA VAL A 35 -7.77 -9.35 -0.78
C VAL A 35 -7.98 -7.85 -0.65
N ARG A 36 -7.31 -7.07 -1.52
CA ARG A 36 -7.51 -5.62 -1.59
C ARG A 36 -9.00 -5.32 -1.76
N GLN A 37 -9.51 -4.39 -0.97
CA GLN A 37 -10.86 -3.84 -1.13
C GLN A 37 -11.10 -3.40 -2.58
N TYR A 38 -12.33 -3.59 -3.07
CA TYR A 38 -12.67 -3.31 -4.46
C TYR A 38 -12.42 -1.84 -4.79
N LYS A 39 -11.41 -1.56 -5.62
CA LYS A 39 -10.88 -0.20 -5.85
C LYS A 39 -11.92 0.81 -6.35
N LEU A 40 -12.99 0.35 -6.98
CA LEU A 40 -14.00 1.20 -7.60
C LEU A 40 -15.18 1.52 -6.66
N THR A 41 -15.13 1.07 -5.39
CA THR A 41 -16.10 1.50 -4.38
C THR A 41 -16.07 3.04 -4.26
N GLY A 42 -17.20 3.69 -4.55
CA GLY A 42 -17.34 5.15 -4.50
C GLY A 42 -16.86 5.92 -5.74
N ALA A 43 -16.45 5.23 -6.81
CA ALA A 43 -16.12 5.90 -8.07
C ALA A 43 -17.39 6.29 -8.85
N SER A 44 -17.36 7.42 -9.55
CA SER A 44 -18.46 7.84 -10.44
C SER A 44 -18.41 7.03 -11.74
N GLN A 45 -19.53 6.40 -12.10
CA GLN A 45 -19.67 5.54 -13.26
C GLN A 45 -20.30 6.27 -14.46
N ALA A 46 -19.69 6.18 -15.63
CA ALA A 46 -20.26 6.68 -16.89
C ALA A 46 -20.24 5.60 -17.98
N ARG A 47 -21.33 5.49 -18.75
CA ARG A 47 -21.41 4.57 -19.88
C ARG A 47 -20.92 5.27 -21.14
N ASN A 48 -20.04 4.61 -21.90
CA ASN A 48 -19.51 5.12 -23.15
C ASN A 48 -19.41 3.99 -24.19
N ASN A 49 -19.10 4.34 -25.44
CA ASN A 49 -18.83 3.39 -26.50
C ASN A 49 -17.37 3.49 -26.95
N CYS A 50 -16.69 2.37 -27.13
CA CYS A 50 -15.30 2.32 -27.57
C CYS A 50 -15.12 3.07 -28.91
N THR A 51 -14.24 4.07 -28.94
CA THR A 51 -14.05 4.97 -30.08
C THR A 51 -13.01 4.48 -31.10
N TYR A 52 -12.59 3.21 -31.02
CA TYR A 52 -11.53 2.68 -31.88
C TYR A 52 -12.05 2.05 -33.17
N CYS A 53 -12.87 1.01 -33.07
CA CYS A 53 -13.37 0.29 -34.22
C CYS A 53 -14.89 0.41 -34.36
N SER A 54 -15.41 0.15 -35.56
CA SER A 54 -16.83 0.20 -35.89
C SER A 54 -17.70 -0.81 -35.15
N VAL A 55 -17.10 -1.75 -34.40
CA VAL A 55 -17.82 -2.68 -33.53
C VAL A 55 -18.56 -1.94 -32.42
N GLY A 56 -17.96 -0.87 -31.88
CA GLY A 56 -18.60 -0.09 -30.82
C GLY A 56 -18.90 -0.93 -29.57
N CYS A 57 -17.87 -1.48 -28.94
CA CYS A 57 -18.02 -2.16 -27.66
C CYS A 57 -18.42 -1.17 -26.55
N GLY A 58 -19.49 -1.47 -25.82
CA GLY A 58 -19.88 -0.69 -24.64
C GLY A 58 -18.81 -0.74 -23.55
N THR A 59 -18.44 0.44 -23.03
CA THR A 59 -17.45 0.60 -21.95
C THR A 59 -18.08 1.27 -20.73
N ILE A 60 -17.51 0.96 -19.58
CA ILE A 60 -17.88 1.56 -18.30
C ILE A 60 -16.65 2.30 -17.78
N LEU A 61 -16.74 3.63 -17.76
CA LEU A 61 -15.70 4.52 -17.29
C LEU A 61 -15.91 4.80 -15.80
N TYR A 62 -14.82 4.80 -15.04
CA TYR A 62 -14.81 5.13 -13.63
C TYR A 62 -13.90 6.33 -13.42
N SER A 63 -14.45 7.43 -12.92
CA SER A 63 -13.67 8.62 -12.55
C SER A 63 -13.57 8.77 -11.04
N MET A 64 -12.43 9.25 -10.57
CA MET A 64 -12.26 9.68 -9.18
C MET A 64 -13.02 11.00 -9.00
N GLY A 65 -13.89 11.09 -8.00
CA GLY A 65 -14.74 12.26 -7.77
C GLY A 65 -16.20 11.86 -7.56
N ASP A 66 -16.63 11.87 -6.31
CA ASP A 66 -18.01 11.67 -5.86
C ASP A 66 -18.81 12.99 -5.79
N GLY A 67 -18.19 14.10 -6.21
CA GLY A 67 -18.77 15.45 -6.11
C GLY A 67 -18.55 16.10 -4.74
N ALA A 68 -17.86 15.46 -3.81
CA ALA A 68 -17.50 16.08 -2.53
C ALA A 68 -16.50 17.22 -2.73
N LYS A 69 -16.54 18.20 -1.82
CA LYS A 69 -15.75 19.44 -1.88
C LYS A 69 -14.24 19.22 -2.09
N ASN A 70 -13.70 18.10 -1.61
CA ASN A 70 -12.26 17.77 -1.70
C ASN A 70 -11.94 16.71 -2.78
N ALA A 71 -12.95 16.13 -3.43
CA ALA A 71 -12.77 15.09 -4.44
C ALA A 71 -12.71 15.73 -5.83
N LYS A 72 -11.51 16.19 -6.23
CA LYS A 72 -11.30 16.75 -7.57
C LYS A 72 -11.52 15.68 -8.62
N LYS A 73 -12.41 15.96 -9.57
CA LYS A 73 -12.71 15.01 -10.65
C LYS A 73 -11.46 14.74 -11.48
N LYS A 74 -11.05 13.48 -11.55
CA LYS A 74 -9.98 13.01 -12.44
C LYS A 74 -10.47 11.78 -13.17
N ILE A 75 -10.44 11.87 -14.50
CA ILE A 75 -10.74 10.77 -15.42
C ILE A 75 -9.42 10.05 -15.71
#